data_AF-A0AAN5AX99-F1
#
_entry.id   AF-A0AAN5AX99-F1
#
_cell.length_a   1.000
_cell.length_b   1.000
_cell.length_c   1.000
_cell.angle_alpha   90.00
_cell.angle_beta   90.00
_cell.angle_gamma   90.00
#
_symmetry.space_group_name_H-M   'P 1'
#
loop_
_entity.id
_entity.type
_entity.pdbx_description
1 polymer ?
#
loop_
_entity_poly.entity_id
_entity_poly.type
_entity_poly.pdbx_seq_one_letter_code
_entity_poly.pdbx_strand_id
1 'polypeptide(L)'
;MAAGTRAHRPATPAVWDAPAPPVAAASDDPLLGPGLRDTLEALLHAAGEAPEPGLLKARLEGLIGQFFPPQVATRALALAHRYVDYRVALGRLQAPADLRDPQALRQALAARQKVRMAAFEPDEYQALFAADAQMDEYLLSRLETERDPSLTADQKSAALQQAESALGPALQAQRNEAVAHVGLARQTADFDAQGMDATARFSARSAQYGAEAAQRLAQVDTQDRQWQGRLDQYQAAMGSGSSSARLAQLRSELFTPQEQLRLEGALALRALPAQVR
;
A
#
# COMPACT_ATOMS: atom_id res chain seq x y z
N MET A 1 -27.15 28.71 36.50
CA MET A 1 -28.12 27.88 35.76
C MET A 1 -27.49 27.46 34.44
N ALA A 2 -27.39 26.14 34.25
CA ALA A 2 -27.10 25.35 33.04
C ALA A 2 -26.11 25.88 31.98
N ALA A 3 -24.84 25.49 32.10
CA ALA A 3 -23.95 25.37 30.95
C ALA A 3 -24.24 24.02 30.26
N GLY A 4 -24.85 24.08 29.08
CA GLY A 4 -25.20 22.89 28.29
C GLY A 4 -23.95 22.24 27.72
N THR A 5 -23.66 21.02 28.17
CA THR A 5 -22.66 20.12 27.59
C THR A 5 -23.13 19.74 26.19
N ARG A 6 -22.53 20.32 25.14
CA ARG A 6 -22.68 19.78 23.78
C ARG A 6 -21.93 18.46 23.72
N ALA A 7 -22.67 17.36 23.74
CA ALA A 7 -22.16 16.06 23.34
C ALA A 7 -21.68 16.17 21.88
N HIS A 8 -20.36 16.11 21.67
CA HIS A 8 -19.79 16.09 20.34
C HIS A 8 -20.04 14.71 19.72
N ARG A 9 -20.91 14.70 18.72
CA ARG A 9 -21.17 13.55 17.85
C ARG A 9 -19.85 13.21 17.13
N PRO A 10 -19.40 11.94 17.10
CA PRO A 10 -18.24 11.57 16.30
C PRO A 10 -18.49 11.95 14.84
N ALA A 11 -17.47 12.47 14.16
CA ALA A 11 -17.51 12.68 12.73
C ALA A 11 -17.80 11.33 12.08
N THR A 12 -19.00 11.18 11.52
CA THR A 12 -19.32 10.05 10.64
C THR A 12 -18.28 10.07 9.51
N PRO A 13 -17.55 8.98 9.25
CA PRO A 13 -16.72 8.90 8.06
C PRO A 13 -17.61 9.26 6.87
N ALA A 14 -17.08 10.08 5.94
CA ALA A 14 -17.79 10.43 4.72
C ALA A 14 -18.21 9.12 4.05
N VAL A 15 -19.51 8.83 4.10
CA VAL A 15 -20.06 7.62 3.51
C VAL A 15 -19.85 7.76 2.01
N TRP A 16 -19.07 6.85 1.46
CA TRP A 16 -18.85 6.66 0.04
C TRP A 16 -20.20 6.64 -0.70
N ASP A 17 -20.50 7.71 -1.44
CA ASP A 17 -21.77 7.91 -2.17
C ASP A 17 -21.79 7.17 -3.54
N ALA A 18 -21.00 6.11 -3.69
CA ALA A 18 -21.14 5.23 -4.85
C ALA A 18 -22.16 4.12 -4.55
N PRO A 19 -22.77 3.50 -5.57
CA PRO A 19 -23.70 2.41 -5.33
C PRO A 19 -22.99 1.33 -4.52
N ALA A 20 -23.57 1.03 -3.36
CA ALA A 20 -23.02 0.04 -2.44
C ALA A 20 -22.79 -1.27 -3.19
N PRO A 21 -21.67 -1.95 -2.98
CA PRO A 21 -21.45 -3.26 -3.57
C PRO A 21 -22.60 -4.20 -3.17
N PRO A 22 -23.09 -5.03 -4.09
CA PRO A 22 -24.17 -5.96 -3.77
C PRO A 22 -23.68 -6.96 -2.72
N VAL A 23 -24.45 -7.19 -1.66
CA VAL A 23 -24.10 -8.17 -0.63
C VAL A 23 -24.54 -9.55 -1.10
N ALA A 24 -23.58 -10.43 -1.41
CA ALA A 24 -23.83 -11.83 -1.73
C ALA A 24 -23.83 -12.69 -0.46
N ALA A 25 -24.57 -13.80 -0.48
CA ALA A 25 -24.39 -14.88 0.49
C ALA A 25 -23.08 -15.63 0.20
N ALA A 26 -22.52 -16.30 1.21
CA ALA A 26 -21.40 -17.22 0.99
C ALA A 26 -21.86 -18.31 0.00
N SER A 27 -21.24 -18.34 -1.18
CA SER A 27 -21.56 -19.27 -2.24
C SER A 27 -20.51 -20.38 -2.27
N ASP A 28 -20.94 -21.63 -2.14
CA ASP A 28 -20.09 -22.83 -2.35
C ASP A 28 -19.88 -23.13 -3.85
N ASP A 29 -20.06 -22.14 -4.72
CA ASP A 29 -19.88 -22.28 -6.15
C ASP A 29 -18.39 -22.53 -6.50
N PRO A 30 -18.04 -23.69 -7.09
CA PRO A 30 -16.67 -24.02 -7.43
C PRO A 30 -16.04 -23.07 -8.46
N LEU A 31 -16.83 -22.28 -9.19
CA LEU A 31 -16.32 -21.24 -10.09
C LEU A 31 -15.91 -19.97 -9.33
N LEU A 32 -16.63 -19.62 -8.25
CA LEU A 32 -16.49 -18.33 -7.56
C LEU A 32 -15.48 -18.39 -6.40
N GLY A 33 -14.53 -19.31 -6.48
CA GLY A 33 -13.48 -19.50 -5.48
C GLY A 33 -12.42 -18.39 -5.46
N PRO A 34 -11.56 -18.39 -4.42
CA PRO A 34 -10.42 -17.47 -4.34
C PRO A 34 -9.52 -17.56 -5.59
N GLY A 35 -8.97 -16.43 -6.03
CA GLY A 35 -8.06 -16.39 -7.19
C GLY A 35 -8.75 -16.53 -8.55
N LEU A 36 -10.09 -16.47 -8.61
CA LEU A 36 -10.84 -16.46 -9.87
C LEU A 36 -10.34 -15.37 -10.83
N ARG A 37 -10.18 -14.14 -10.33
CA ARG A 37 -9.71 -13.03 -11.15
C ARG A 37 -8.29 -13.26 -11.69
N ASP A 38 -7.38 -13.76 -10.86
CA ASP A 38 -6.00 -14.06 -11.29
C ASP A 38 -6.00 -15.15 -12.37
N THR A 39 -6.88 -16.15 -12.24
CA THR A 39 -7.06 -17.21 -13.24
C THR A 39 -7.59 -16.66 -14.56
N LEU A 40 -8.56 -15.74 -14.52
CA LEU A 40 -9.05 -15.04 -15.71
C LEU A 40 -7.96 -14.17 -16.36
N GLU A 41 -7.17 -13.44 -15.57
CA GLU A 41 -6.05 -12.64 -16.10
C GLU A 41 -4.96 -13.52 -16.71
N ALA A 42 -4.64 -14.67 -16.10
CA ALA A 42 -3.71 -15.64 -16.66
C ALA A 42 -4.21 -16.25 -17.98
N LEU A 43 -5.52 -16.56 -18.06
CA LEU A 43 -6.15 -17.02 -19.30
C LEU A 43 -6.07 -15.96 -20.40
N LEU A 44 -6.34 -14.69 -20.10
CA LEU A 44 -6.21 -13.59 -21.06
C LEU A 44 -4.77 -13.40 -21.51
N HIS A 45 -3.82 -13.51 -20.59
CA HIS A 45 -2.39 -13.46 -20.91
C HIS A 45 -1.98 -14.59 -21.87
N ALA A 46 -2.44 -15.82 -21.62
CA ALA A 46 -2.18 -16.97 -22.50
C ALA A 46 -2.82 -16.84 -23.88
N ALA A 47 -3.98 -16.17 -23.98
CA ALA A 47 -4.63 -15.87 -25.26
C ALA A 47 -3.88 -14.82 -26.10
N GLY A 48 -2.97 -14.08 -25.47
CA GLY A 48 -2.17 -13.04 -26.08
C GLY A 48 -2.97 -11.81 -26.50
N GLU A 49 -2.28 -10.84 -27.12
CA GLU A 49 -2.93 -9.64 -27.63
C GLU A 49 -3.80 -9.94 -28.85
N ALA A 50 -4.94 -9.25 -28.93
CA ALA A 50 -5.84 -9.30 -30.07
C ALA A 50 -6.32 -7.89 -30.41
N PRO A 51 -6.37 -7.51 -31.70
CA PRO A 51 -6.84 -6.19 -32.13
C PRO A 51 -8.33 -5.98 -31.87
N GLU A 52 -9.11 -7.08 -31.89
CA GLU A 52 -10.55 -7.04 -31.73
C GLU A 52 -11.01 -7.93 -30.57
N PRO A 53 -11.97 -7.48 -29.73
CA PRO A 53 -12.48 -8.27 -28.60
C PRO A 53 -13.05 -9.64 -29.03
N GLY A 54 -13.65 -9.72 -30.22
CA GLY A 54 -14.19 -10.97 -30.75
C GLY A 54 -13.11 -12.03 -31.03
N LEU A 55 -11.95 -11.62 -31.56
CA LEU A 55 -10.84 -12.54 -31.79
C LEU A 55 -10.25 -13.04 -30.47
N LEU A 56 -10.17 -12.17 -29.46
CA LEU A 56 -9.75 -12.57 -28.13
C LEU A 56 -10.68 -13.64 -27.57
N LYS A 57 -12.00 -13.38 -27.58
CA LYS A 57 -13.02 -14.31 -27.09
C LYS A 57 -12.96 -15.68 -27.75
N ALA A 58 -12.76 -15.74 -29.06
CA ALA A 58 -12.60 -16.99 -29.80
C ALA A 58 -11.37 -17.79 -29.34
N ARG A 59 -10.25 -17.12 -29.03
CA ARG A 59 -9.06 -17.80 -28.48
C ARG A 59 -9.31 -18.37 -27.08
N LEU A 60 -10.11 -17.69 -26.26
CA LEU A 60 -10.45 -18.18 -24.91
C LEU A 60 -11.16 -19.53 -24.95
N GLU A 61 -11.99 -19.78 -25.98
CA GLU A 61 -12.71 -21.05 -26.14
C GLU A 61 -11.76 -22.26 -26.22
N GLY A 62 -10.64 -22.11 -26.91
CA GLY A 62 -9.63 -23.16 -27.04
C GLY A 62 -8.73 -23.34 -25.81
N LEU A 63 -8.67 -22.32 -24.94
CA LEU A 63 -7.81 -22.31 -23.76
C LEU A 63 -8.56 -22.64 -22.46
N ILE A 64 -9.87 -22.47 -22.41
CA ILE A 64 -10.64 -22.53 -21.15
C ILE A 64 -10.42 -23.84 -20.37
N GLY A 65 -10.31 -24.97 -21.07
CA GLY A 65 -10.08 -26.28 -20.45
C GLY A 65 -8.70 -26.47 -19.80
N GLN A 66 -7.74 -25.57 -20.05
CA GLN A 66 -6.44 -25.56 -19.39
C GLN A 66 -6.46 -24.82 -18.04
N PHE A 67 -7.43 -23.93 -17.86
CA PHE A 67 -7.53 -23.04 -16.69
C PHE A 67 -8.68 -23.41 -15.75
N PHE A 68 -9.74 -24.04 -16.28
CA PHE A 68 -10.93 -24.40 -15.51
C PHE A 68 -11.29 -25.87 -15.69
N PRO A 69 -11.74 -26.56 -14.62
CA PRO A 69 -12.17 -27.94 -14.73
C PRO A 69 -13.41 -28.07 -15.63
N PRO A 70 -13.61 -29.23 -16.29
CA PRO A 70 -14.71 -29.41 -17.25
C PRO A 70 -16.11 -29.10 -16.69
N GLN A 71 -16.29 -29.29 -15.38
CA GLN A 71 -17.54 -29.08 -14.65
C GLN A 71 -18.01 -27.62 -14.69
N VAL A 72 -17.08 -26.66 -14.75
CA VAL A 72 -17.38 -25.22 -14.75
C VAL A 72 -16.96 -24.52 -16.05
N ALA A 73 -16.29 -25.22 -16.97
CA ALA A 73 -15.68 -24.62 -18.16
C ALA A 73 -16.65 -23.77 -19.01
N THR A 74 -17.88 -24.23 -19.23
CA THR A 74 -18.90 -23.45 -19.97
C THR A 74 -19.26 -22.15 -19.25
N ARG A 75 -19.45 -22.22 -17.92
CA ARG A 75 -19.77 -21.04 -17.10
C ARG A 75 -18.59 -20.08 -17.01
N ALA A 76 -17.37 -20.63 -16.85
CA ALA A 76 -16.12 -19.88 -16.84
C ALA A 76 -15.88 -19.17 -18.17
N LEU A 77 -16.15 -19.81 -19.30
CA LEU A 77 -16.04 -19.20 -20.63
C LEU A 77 -17.02 -18.03 -20.79
N ALA A 78 -18.28 -18.21 -20.39
CA ALA A 78 -19.27 -17.14 -20.43
C ALA A 78 -18.87 -15.95 -19.54
N LEU A 79 -18.32 -16.23 -18.35
CA LEU A 79 -17.78 -15.21 -17.46
C LEU A 79 -16.57 -14.50 -18.08
N ALA A 80 -15.64 -15.24 -18.69
CA ALA A 80 -14.46 -14.69 -19.35
C ALA A 80 -14.83 -13.78 -20.53
N HIS A 81 -15.87 -14.14 -21.30
CA HIS A 81 -16.41 -13.26 -22.35
C HIS A 81 -16.95 -11.94 -21.78
N ARG A 82 -17.73 -11.97 -20.70
CA ARG A 82 -18.19 -10.76 -20.01
C ARG A 82 -17.02 -9.97 -19.42
N TYR A 83 -15.98 -10.66 -18.95
CA TYR A 83 -14.78 -10.02 -18.44
C TYR A 83 -14.01 -9.26 -19.53
N VAL A 84 -13.95 -9.78 -20.76
CA VAL A 84 -13.43 -9.04 -21.92
C VAL A 84 -14.26 -7.79 -22.20
N ASP A 85 -15.59 -7.91 -22.23
CA ASP A 85 -16.47 -6.75 -22.45
C ASP A 85 -16.33 -5.69 -21.35
N TYR A 86 -16.22 -6.14 -20.10
CA TYR A 86 -15.91 -5.30 -18.95
C TYR A 86 -14.60 -4.52 -19.15
N ARG A 87 -13.52 -5.17 -19.61
CA ARG A 87 -12.24 -4.48 -19.85
C ARG A 87 -12.34 -3.45 -20.97
N VAL A 88 -13.10 -3.73 -22.02
CA VAL A 88 -13.39 -2.76 -23.09
C VAL A 88 -14.16 -1.56 -22.54
N ALA A 89 -15.21 -1.80 -21.73
CA ALA A 89 -15.98 -0.74 -21.10
C ALA A 89 -15.13 0.09 -20.12
N LEU A 90 -14.26 -0.57 -19.36
CA LEU A 90 -13.34 0.06 -18.42
C LEU A 90 -12.35 0.99 -19.15
N GLY A 91 -11.83 0.56 -20.31
CA GLY A 91 -10.92 1.36 -21.13
C GLY A 91 -11.53 2.64 -21.70
N ARG A 92 -12.86 2.80 -21.62
CA ARG A 92 -13.57 4.04 -22.02
C ARG A 92 -13.73 5.03 -20.87
N LEU A 93 -13.46 4.61 -19.63
CA LEU A 93 -13.52 5.49 -18.48
C LEU A 93 -12.37 6.50 -18.54
N GLN A 94 -12.66 7.72 -18.10
CA GLN A 94 -11.64 8.75 -17.97
C GLN A 94 -10.83 8.51 -16.70
N ALA A 95 -9.51 8.55 -16.82
CA ALA A 95 -8.63 8.58 -15.66
C ALA A 95 -8.81 9.91 -14.90
N PRO A 96 -8.73 9.91 -13.56
CA PRO A 96 -8.75 11.14 -12.79
C PRO A 96 -7.56 12.02 -13.19
N ALA A 97 -7.81 13.32 -13.38
CA ALA A 97 -6.79 14.27 -13.81
C ALA A 97 -5.69 14.48 -12.75
N ASP A 98 -6.06 14.39 -11.46
CA ASP A 98 -5.13 14.39 -10.34
C ASP A 98 -5.47 13.25 -9.38
N LEU A 99 -4.53 12.33 -9.18
CA LEU A 99 -4.65 11.22 -8.23
C LEU A 99 -4.58 11.68 -6.77
N ARG A 100 -4.19 12.94 -6.52
CA ARG A 100 -4.12 13.54 -5.17
C ARG A 100 -5.39 14.29 -4.79
N ASP A 101 -6.32 14.47 -5.72
CA ASP A 101 -7.63 15.06 -5.46
C ASP A 101 -8.61 13.96 -5.02
N PRO A 102 -9.07 13.97 -3.75
CA PRO A 102 -10.02 12.98 -3.27
C PRO A 102 -11.32 12.97 -4.07
N GLN A 103 -11.79 14.12 -4.55
CA GLN A 103 -13.05 14.20 -5.30
C GLN A 103 -12.90 13.55 -6.68
N ALA A 104 -11.82 13.85 -7.40
CA ALA A 104 -11.54 13.23 -8.70
C ALA A 104 -11.40 11.71 -8.57
N LEU A 105 -10.69 11.24 -7.55
CA LEU A 105 -10.54 9.82 -7.27
C LEU A 105 -11.89 9.17 -6.95
N ARG A 106 -12.73 9.83 -6.13
CA ARG A 106 -14.08 9.34 -5.79
C ARG A 106 -14.94 9.14 -7.04
N GLN A 107 -14.93 10.10 -7.95
CA GLN A 107 -15.69 10.01 -9.19
C GLN A 107 -15.20 8.86 -10.08
N ALA A 108 -13.88 8.69 -10.21
CA ALA A 108 -13.28 7.61 -11.01
C ALA A 108 -13.64 6.23 -10.45
N LEU A 109 -13.51 6.04 -9.13
CA LEU A 109 -13.87 4.79 -8.45
C LEU A 109 -15.38 4.49 -8.56
N ALA A 110 -16.25 5.51 -8.47
CA ALA A 110 -17.69 5.33 -8.64
C ALA A 110 -18.06 4.95 -10.08
N ALA A 111 -17.39 5.52 -11.09
CA ALA A 111 -17.59 5.15 -12.49
C ALA A 111 -17.14 3.69 -12.75
N ARG A 112 -15.99 3.29 -12.19
CA ARG A 112 -15.50 1.91 -12.24
C ARG A 112 -16.50 0.93 -11.62
N GLN A 113 -17.05 1.29 -10.46
CA GLN A 113 -18.05 0.48 -9.76
C GLN A 113 -19.32 0.28 -10.60
N LYS A 114 -19.83 1.33 -11.25
CA LYS A 114 -20.98 1.22 -12.15
C LYS A 114 -20.74 0.25 -13.30
N VAL A 115 -19.55 0.30 -13.92
CA VAL A 115 -19.18 -0.62 -15.00
C VAL A 115 -19.14 -2.06 -14.50
N ARG A 116 -18.59 -2.31 -13.31
CA ARG A 116 -18.56 -3.65 -12.69
C ARG A 116 -19.96 -4.18 -12.42
N MET A 117 -20.83 -3.37 -11.79
CA MET A 117 -22.20 -3.79 -11.45
C MET A 117 -23.08 -4.02 -12.68
N ALA A 118 -22.77 -3.37 -13.80
CA ALA A 118 -23.47 -3.61 -15.07
C ALA A 118 -23.01 -4.90 -15.78
N ALA A 119 -21.82 -5.41 -15.46
CA ALA A 119 -21.19 -6.53 -16.16
C ALA A 119 -21.30 -7.88 -15.41
N PHE A 120 -21.49 -7.85 -14.10
CA PHE A 120 -21.41 -9.03 -13.24
C PHE A 120 -22.57 -9.11 -12.26
N GLU A 121 -23.03 -10.33 -12.02
CA GLU A 121 -24.00 -10.63 -10.97
C GLU A 121 -23.40 -10.40 -9.57
N PRO A 122 -24.21 -10.25 -8.51
CA PRO A 122 -23.74 -10.03 -7.14
C PRO A 122 -22.61 -10.96 -6.68
N ASP A 123 -22.77 -12.26 -6.85
CA ASP A 123 -21.81 -13.26 -6.37
C ASP A 123 -20.51 -13.22 -7.19
N GLU A 124 -20.62 -12.95 -8.49
CA GLU A 124 -19.48 -12.79 -9.40
C GLU A 124 -18.70 -11.51 -9.09
N TYR A 125 -19.40 -10.41 -8.81
CA TYR A 125 -18.80 -9.17 -8.36
C TYR A 125 -18.01 -9.39 -7.07
N GLN A 126 -18.61 -10.12 -6.12
CA GLN A 126 -17.99 -10.40 -4.83
C GLN A 126 -16.69 -11.20 -5.01
N ALA A 127 -16.72 -12.27 -5.81
CA ALA A 127 -15.54 -13.08 -6.10
C ALA A 127 -14.44 -12.34 -6.87
N LEU A 128 -14.81 -11.40 -7.75
CA LEU A 128 -13.85 -10.71 -8.64
C LEU A 128 -13.29 -9.41 -8.06
N PHE A 129 -14.07 -8.66 -7.29
CA PHE A 129 -13.79 -7.24 -7.02
C PHE A 129 -14.01 -6.77 -5.59
N ALA A 130 -14.64 -7.53 -4.70
CA ALA A 130 -14.98 -7.01 -3.37
C ALA A 130 -13.75 -6.61 -2.54
N ALA A 131 -12.70 -7.44 -2.55
CA ALA A 131 -11.46 -7.12 -1.83
C ALA A 131 -10.79 -5.83 -2.36
N ASP A 132 -10.71 -5.70 -3.68
CA ASP A 132 -10.19 -4.49 -4.34
C ASP A 132 -11.05 -3.26 -4.03
N ALA A 133 -12.37 -3.39 -4.08
CA ALA A 133 -13.30 -2.29 -3.80
C ALA A 133 -13.19 -1.82 -2.35
N GLN A 134 -13.08 -2.75 -1.39
CA GLN A 134 -12.85 -2.41 0.02
C GLN A 134 -11.51 -1.69 0.21
N MET A 135 -10.45 -2.11 -0.49
CA MET A 135 -9.16 -1.43 -0.44
C MET A 135 -9.24 -0.03 -1.08
N ASP A 136 -9.87 0.10 -2.24
CA ASP A 136 -10.07 1.39 -2.93
C ASP A 136 -10.81 2.39 -2.03
N GLU A 137 -11.89 1.95 -1.38
CA GLU A 137 -12.69 2.75 -0.43
C GLU A 137 -11.86 3.17 0.78
N TYR A 138 -11.09 2.25 1.36
CA TYR A 138 -10.19 2.55 2.47
C TYR A 138 -9.12 3.58 2.09
N LEU A 139 -8.46 3.40 0.94
CA LEU A 139 -7.40 4.30 0.48
C LEU A 139 -7.94 5.70 0.19
N LEU A 140 -9.14 5.79 -0.36
CA LEU A 140 -9.81 7.07 -0.55
C LEU A 140 -10.17 7.73 0.79
N SER A 141 -10.77 7.01 1.73
CA SER A 141 -11.12 7.55 3.05
C SER A 141 -9.88 8.04 3.81
N ARG A 142 -8.77 7.31 3.69
CA ARG A 142 -7.46 7.72 4.21
C ARG A 142 -7.00 9.04 3.58
N LEU A 143 -7.03 9.14 2.25
CA LEU A 143 -6.65 10.37 1.54
C LEU A 143 -7.53 11.56 1.94
N GLU A 144 -8.84 11.36 2.04
CA GLU A 144 -9.79 12.38 2.48
C GLU A 144 -9.47 12.87 3.90
N THR A 145 -9.23 11.94 4.83
CA THR A 145 -8.86 12.25 6.21
C THR A 145 -7.55 13.04 6.28
N GLU A 146 -6.54 12.64 5.52
CA GLU A 146 -5.25 13.34 5.48
C GLU A 146 -5.39 14.76 4.91
N ARG A 147 -6.29 14.96 3.95
CA ARG A 147 -6.52 16.24 3.27
C ARG A 147 -7.55 17.13 3.95
N ASP A 148 -8.29 16.63 4.93
CA ASP A 148 -9.27 17.42 5.65
C ASP A 148 -8.59 18.52 6.48
N PRO A 149 -8.77 19.82 6.15
CA PRO A 149 -8.16 20.90 6.91
C PRO A 149 -8.88 21.16 8.25
N SER A 150 -10.05 20.58 8.48
CA SER A 150 -10.82 20.73 9.71
C SER A 150 -10.36 19.81 10.84
N LEU A 151 -9.57 18.78 10.53
CA LEU A 151 -9.06 17.81 11.49
C LEU A 151 -7.67 18.18 12.00
N THR A 152 -7.48 18.11 13.32
CA THR A 152 -6.15 18.17 13.94
C THR A 152 -5.33 16.92 13.64
N ALA A 153 -4.01 16.95 13.89
CA ALA A 153 -3.15 15.79 13.72
C ALA A 153 -3.63 14.57 14.53
N ASP A 154 -4.04 14.79 15.78
CA ASP A 154 -4.56 13.72 16.64
C ASP A 154 -5.89 13.16 16.14
N GLN A 155 -6.78 14.03 15.66
CA GLN A 155 -8.07 13.61 15.08
C GLN A 155 -7.86 12.80 13.80
N LYS A 156 -6.92 13.22 12.93
CA LYS A 156 -6.53 12.44 11.74
C LYS A 156 -5.98 11.08 12.15
N SER A 157 -5.06 11.04 13.11
CA SER A 157 -4.49 9.78 13.60
C SER A 157 -5.57 8.83 14.12
N ALA A 158 -6.50 9.32 14.94
CA ALA A 158 -7.60 8.51 15.48
C ALA A 158 -8.54 8.00 14.37
N ALA A 159 -8.91 8.86 13.42
CA ALA A 159 -9.78 8.49 12.30
C ALA A 159 -9.13 7.43 11.40
N LEU A 160 -7.83 7.56 11.12
CA LEU A 160 -7.08 6.58 10.33
C LEU A 160 -6.98 5.23 11.03
N GLN A 161 -6.72 5.21 12.34
CA GLN A 161 -6.71 3.98 13.15
C GLN A 161 -8.07 3.29 13.15
N GLN A 162 -9.16 4.06 13.30
CA GLN A 162 -10.51 3.54 13.24
C GLN A 162 -10.81 2.92 11.88
N ALA A 163 -10.46 3.60 10.78
CA ALA A 163 -10.66 3.11 9.42
C ALA A 163 -9.89 1.81 9.16
N GLU A 164 -8.64 1.71 9.64
CA GLU A 164 -7.84 0.49 9.50
C GLU A 164 -8.42 -0.67 10.32
N SER A 165 -8.94 -0.40 11.53
CA SER A 165 -9.60 -1.41 12.35
C SER A 165 -10.92 -1.94 11.78
N ALA A 166 -11.53 -1.20 10.85
CA ALA A 166 -12.78 -1.58 10.18
C ALA A 166 -12.56 -2.53 8.98
N LEU A 167 -11.30 -2.72 8.54
CA LEU A 167 -10.99 -3.65 7.46
C LEU A 167 -11.19 -5.12 7.90
N GLY A 168 -11.46 -6.01 6.95
CA GLY A 168 -11.51 -7.45 7.23
C GLY A 168 -10.13 -8.00 7.66
N PRO A 169 -10.09 -9.08 8.48
CA PRO A 169 -8.82 -9.59 9.05
C PRO A 169 -7.74 -9.92 8.02
N ALA A 170 -8.11 -10.48 6.87
CA ALA A 170 -7.17 -10.80 5.79
C ALA A 170 -6.52 -9.54 5.20
N LEU A 171 -7.32 -8.47 4.99
CA LEU A 171 -6.85 -7.21 4.44
C LEU A 171 -5.97 -6.45 5.44
N GLN A 172 -6.34 -6.48 6.73
CA GLN A 172 -5.49 -5.95 7.80
C GLN A 172 -4.14 -6.66 7.84
N ALA A 173 -4.10 -8.00 7.77
CA ALA A 173 -2.86 -8.76 7.78
C ALA A 173 -1.95 -8.41 6.59
N GLN A 174 -2.51 -8.36 5.37
CA GLN A 174 -1.79 -7.98 4.17
C GLN A 174 -1.20 -6.56 4.27
N ARG A 175 -1.97 -5.61 4.80
CA ARG A 175 -1.50 -4.24 5.03
C ARG A 175 -0.37 -4.19 6.05
N ASN A 176 -0.56 -4.84 7.20
CA ASN A 176 0.43 -4.88 8.27
C ASN A 176 1.77 -5.43 7.77
N GLU A 177 1.73 -6.47 6.94
CA GLU A 177 2.92 -7.01 6.28
C GLU A 177 3.55 -5.99 5.32
N ALA A 178 2.75 -5.36 4.44
CA ALA A 178 3.23 -4.39 3.47
C ALA A 178 3.88 -3.16 4.12
N VAL A 179 3.39 -2.71 5.28
CA VAL A 179 3.89 -1.51 5.98
C VAL A 179 4.79 -1.82 7.18
N ALA A 180 5.11 -3.08 7.46
CA ALA A 180 5.91 -3.48 8.61
C ALA A 180 7.24 -2.72 8.70
N HIS A 181 7.92 -2.55 7.56
CA HIS A 181 9.17 -1.80 7.46
C HIS A 181 9.04 -0.31 7.83
N VAL A 182 7.91 0.32 7.48
CA VAL A 182 7.60 1.71 7.85
C VAL A 182 7.40 1.81 9.35
N GLY A 183 6.66 0.88 9.95
CA GLY A 183 6.46 0.81 11.39
C GLY A 183 7.77 0.64 12.16
N LEU A 184 8.65 -0.22 11.68
CA LEU A 184 10.00 -0.42 12.23
C LEU A 184 10.85 0.85 12.15
N ALA A 185 10.88 1.51 11.00
CA ALA A 185 11.61 2.77 10.83
C ALA A 185 11.10 3.86 11.78
N ARG A 186 9.77 3.99 11.92
CA ARG A 186 9.15 4.93 12.86
C ARG A 186 9.52 4.61 14.31
N GLN A 187 9.44 3.34 14.71
CA GLN A 187 9.83 2.92 16.05
C GLN A 187 11.30 3.26 16.35
N THR A 188 12.20 3.05 15.39
CA THR A 188 13.61 3.45 15.52
C THR A 188 13.74 4.96 15.73
N ALA A 189 13.05 5.77 14.92
CA ALA A 189 13.07 7.23 15.06
C ALA A 189 12.52 7.69 16.42
N ASP A 190 11.45 7.07 16.91
CA ASP A 190 10.89 7.35 18.24
C ASP A 190 11.87 7.00 19.36
N PHE A 191 12.57 5.86 19.25
CA PHE A 191 13.63 5.48 20.19
C PHE A 191 14.83 6.44 20.16
N ASP A 192 15.18 6.96 18.99
CA ASP A 192 16.24 7.97 18.84
C ASP A 192 15.83 9.30 19.47
N ALA A 193 14.60 9.77 19.20
CA ALA A 193 14.07 11.01 19.78
C ALA A 193 13.96 10.96 21.31
N GLN A 194 13.67 9.78 21.87
CA GLN A 194 13.61 9.54 23.31
C GLN A 194 14.97 9.27 23.95
N GLY A 195 16.05 9.16 23.15
CA GLY A 195 17.38 8.79 23.66
C GLY A 195 17.41 7.41 24.32
N MET A 196 16.53 6.49 23.88
CA MET A 196 16.35 5.19 24.49
C MET A 196 17.61 4.32 24.31
N ASP A 197 18.09 3.70 25.39
CA ASP A 197 19.29 2.88 25.34
C ASP A 197 19.08 1.53 24.63
N ALA A 198 20.19 0.86 24.26
CA ALA A 198 20.15 -0.37 23.49
C ALA A 198 19.42 -1.53 24.20
N THR A 199 19.47 -1.58 25.54
CA THR A 199 18.84 -2.64 26.34
C THR A 199 17.33 -2.46 26.33
N ALA A 200 16.86 -1.24 26.57
CA ALA A 200 15.44 -0.88 26.51
C ALA A 200 14.86 -1.10 25.11
N ARG A 201 15.59 -0.71 24.05
CA ARG A 201 15.21 -0.99 22.65
C ARG A 201 15.08 -2.49 22.39
N PHE A 202 16.06 -3.27 22.84
CA PHE A 202 16.05 -4.73 22.68
C PHE A 202 14.88 -5.37 23.42
N SER A 203 14.61 -4.98 24.66
CA SER A 203 13.47 -5.49 25.43
C SER A 203 12.13 -5.15 24.78
N ALA A 204 11.94 -3.91 24.33
CA ALA A 204 10.72 -3.47 23.66
C ALA A 204 10.48 -4.25 22.34
N ARG A 205 11.51 -4.39 21.50
CA ARG A 205 11.42 -5.15 20.25
C ARG A 205 11.28 -6.65 20.48
N SER A 206 11.89 -7.20 21.53
CA SER A 206 11.76 -8.63 21.86
C SER A 206 10.33 -8.98 22.26
N ALA A 207 9.66 -8.10 23.02
CA ALA A 207 8.27 -8.26 23.39
C ALA A 207 7.32 -8.23 22.17
N GLN A 208 7.66 -7.45 21.14
CA GLN A 208 6.81 -7.25 19.97
C GLN A 208 7.09 -8.25 18.82
N TYR A 209 8.36 -8.54 18.55
CA TYR A 209 8.80 -9.28 17.35
C TYR A 209 9.59 -10.55 17.69
N GLY A 210 9.84 -10.83 18.96
CA GLY A 210 10.69 -11.92 19.42
C GLY A 210 12.18 -11.58 19.47
N ALA A 211 12.92 -12.36 20.26
CA ALA A 211 14.33 -12.08 20.57
C ALA A 211 15.25 -12.09 19.35
N GLU A 212 15.01 -12.98 18.38
CA GLU A 212 15.84 -13.10 17.18
C GLU A 212 15.73 -11.85 16.28
N ALA A 213 14.50 -11.36 16.08
CA ALA A 213 14.26 -10.13 15.35
C ALA A 213 14.85 -8.91 16.09
N ALA A 214 14.69 -8.85 17.41
CA ALA A 214 15.27 -7.80 18.23
C ALA A 214 16.80 -7.76 18.13
N GLN A 215 17.47 -8.92 18.08
CA GLN A 215 18.91 -9.02 17.92
C GLN A 215 19.37 -8.51 16.54
N ARG A 216 18.67 -8.89 15.45
CA ARG A 216 18.97 -8.36 14.11
C ARG A 216 18.79 -6.84 14.06
N LEU A 217 17.73 -6.31 14.66
CA LEU A 217 17.48 -4.87 14.70
C LEU A 217 18.53 -4.12 15.53
N ALA A 218 19.00 -4.70 16.64
CA ALA A 218 20.09 -4.11 17.42
C ALA A 218 21.42 -4.06 16.63
N GLN A 219 21.66 -5.03 15.75
CA GLN A 219 22.81 -4.99 14.83
C GLN A 219 22.67 -3.86 13.82
N VAL A 220 21.48 -3.67 13.24
CA VAL A 220 21.18 -2.54 12.34
C VAL A 220 21.40 -1.21 13.05
N ASP A 221 20.84 -1.01 14.25
CA ASP A 221 21.05 0.23 15.04
C ASP A 221 22.54 0.51 15.31
N THR A 222 23.35 -0.54 15.48
CA THR A 222 24.79 -0.40 15.71
C THR A 222 25.53 -0.03 14.43
N GLN A 223 25.19 -0.68 13.31
CA GLN A 223 25.75 -0.34 11.99
C GLN A 223 25.39 1.08 11.59
N ASP A 224 24.16 1.51 11.85
CA ASP A 224 23.69 2.86 11.57
C ASP A 224 24.43 3.88 12.41
N ARG A 225 24.58 3.68 13.73
CA ARG A 225 25.38 4.59 14.57
C ARG A 225 26.84 4.68 14.13
N GLN A 226 27.46 3.56 13.77
CA GLN A 226 28.84 3.55 13.24
C GLN A 226 28.93 4.29 11.91
N TRP A 227 27.97 4.10 11.01
CA TRP A 227 27.87 4.82 9.75
C TRP A 227 27.73 6.33 9.97
N GLN A 228 26.79 6.75 10.82
CA GLN A 228 26.58 8.17 11.13
C GLN A 228 27.83 8.79 11.78
N GLY A 229 28.50 8.09 12.69
CA GLY A 229 29.74 8.58 13.30
C GLY A 229 30.88 8.77 12.29
N ARG A 230 31.00 7.87 11.30
CA ARG A 230 31.98 8.04 10.20
C ARG A 230 31.62 9.21 9.29
N LEU A 231 30.34 9.44 9.01
CA LEU A 231 29.88 10.61 8.27
C LEU A 231 30.17 11.92 9.04
N ASP A 232 30.00 11.95 10.35
CA ASP A 232 30.33 13.11 11.19
C ASP A 232 31.83 13.45 11.11
N GLN A 233 32.68 12.44 11.23
CA GLN A 233 34.15 12.59 11.08
C GLN A 233 34.52 13.14 9.71
N TYR A 234 33.90 12.62 8.64
CA TYR A 234 34.15 13.08 7.28
C TYR A 234 33.67 14.52 7.06
N GLN A 235 32.48 14.88 7.56
CA GLN A 235 31.94 16.25 7.47
C GLN A 235 32.79 17.26 8.24
N ALA A 236 33.27 16.91 9.44
CA ALA A 236 34.18 17.74 10.20
C ALA A 236 35.49 18.00 9.45
N ALA A 237 36.05 16.97 8.80
CA ALA A 237 37.26 17.13 7.98
C ALA A 237 37.02 18.07 6.77
N MET A 238 35.88 17.97 6.11
CA MET A 238 35.51 18.90 5.02
C MET A 238 35.37 20.34 5.53
N GLY A 239 34.71 20.56 6.66
CA GLY A 239 34.54 21.88 7.26
C GLY A 239 35.84 22.52 7.76
N SER A 240 36.83 21.70 8.14
CA SER A 240 38.14 22.17 8.63
C SER A 240 39.08 22.70 7.54
N GLY A 241 38.69 22.66 6.25
CA GLY A 241 39.54 23.09 5.14
C GLY A 241 40.67 22.10 4.81
N SER A 242 40.48 20.81 5.10
CA SER A 242 41.44 19.76 4.74
C SER A 242 41.71 19.72 3.23
N SER A 243 42.95 19.45 2.83
CA SER A 243 43.32 19.34 1.41
C SER A 243 42.55 18.21 0.72
N SER A 244 42.32 18.36 -0.59
CA SER A 244 41.61 17.35 -1.40
C SER A 244 42.27 15.96 -1.31
N ALA A 245 43.60 15.90 -1.26
CA ALA A 245 44.35 14.66 -1.08
C ALA A 245 44.07 14.00 0.29
N ARG A 246 44.03 14.78 1.37
CA ARG A 246 43.73 14.27 2.72
C ARG A 246 42.28 13.79 2.83
N LEU A 247 41.33 14.50 2.21
CA LEU A 247 39.93 14.08 2.16
C LEU A 247 39.73 12.80 1.34
N ALA A 248 40.47 12.63 0.24
CA ALA A 248 40.42 11.40 -0.56
C ALA A 248 40.96 10.19 0.23
N GLN A 249 42.06 10.38 0.96
CA GLN A 249 42.61 9.35 1.85
C GLN A 249 41.61 9.00 2.97
N LEU A 250 41.09 10.01 3.69
CA LEU A 250 40.13 9.79 4.77
C LEU A 250 38.86 9.08 4.26
N ARG A 251 38.41 9.40 3.04
CA ARG A 251 37.28 8.71 2.40
C ARG A 251 37.57 7.21 2.23
N SER A 252 38.78 6.83 1.82
CA SER A 252 39.17 5.42 1.66
C SER A 252 39.40 4.68 2.99
N GLU A 253 39.77 5.41 4.06
CA GLU A 253 39.94 4.84 5.39
C GLU A 253 38.59 4.62 6.10
N LEU A 254 37.67 5.57 5.96
CA LEU A 254 36.37 5.52 6.63
C LEU A 254 35.35 4.66 5.87
N PHE A 255 35.40 4.59 4.54
CA PHE A 255 34.31 4.00 3.75
C PHE A 255 34.79 2.94 2.78
N THR A 256 34.08 1.80 2.75
CA THR A 256 34.31 0.76 1.75
C THR A 256 34.00 1.27 0.34
N PRO A 257 34.50 0.63 -0.73
CA PRO A 257 34.20 1.04 -2.10
C PRO A 257 32.69 1.14 -2.38
N GLN A 258 31.88 0.24 -1.84
CA GLN A 258 30.42 0.26 -1.97
C GLN A 258 29.79 1.43 -1.20
N GLU A 259 30.31 1.73 0.00
CA GLU A 259 29.83 2.85 0.81
C GLU A 259 30.16 4.22 0.20
N GLN A 260 31.26 4.33 -0.53
CA GLN A 260 31.63 5.56 -1.24
C GLN A 260 30.60 5.93 -2.31
N LEU A 261 29.92 4.96 -2.92
CA LEU A 261 28.85 5.22 -3.91
C LEU A 261 27.64 5.93 -3.31
N ARG A 262 27.35 5.71 -2.01
CA ARG A 262 26.23 6.34 -1.30
C ARG A 262 26.62 7.59 -0.50
N LEU A 263 27.91 7.92 -0.44
CA LEU A 263 28.42 8.98 0.44
C LEU A 263 27.83 10.35 0.09
N GLU A 264 27.83 10.73 -1.18
CA GLU A 264 27.30 12.02 -1.64
C GLU A 264 25.81 12.16 -1.30
N GLY A 265 25.01 11.14 -1.60
CA GLY A 265 23.59 11.11 -1.26
C GLY A 265 23.34 11.20 0.24
N ALA A 266 24.12 10.50 1.06
CA ALA A 266 24.00 10.56 2.52
C ALA A 266 24.34 11.94 3.08
N LEU A 267 25.35 12.61 2.53
CA LEU A 267 25.73 13.98 2.90
C LEU A 267 24.66 14.99 2.46
N ALA A 268 24.09 14.83 1.27
CA ALA A 268 23.00 15.67 0.78
C ALA A 268 21.74 15.56 1.67
N LEU A 269 21.35 14.33 2.06
CA LEU A 269 20.24 14.10 2.99
C LEU A 269 20.47 14.78 4.35
N ARG A 270 21.71 14.76 4.85
CA ARG A 270 22.09 15.46 6.09
C ARG A 270 22.09 16.99 5.96
N ALA A 271 22.19 17.53 4.74
CA ALA A 271 22.11 18.97 4.50
C ALA A 271 20.65 19.47 4.37
N LEU A 272 19.68 18.56 4.16
CA LEU A 272 18.27 18.94 4.11
C LEU A 272 17.75 19.37 5.49
N PRO A 273 16.81 20.35 5.56
CA PRO A 273 16.15 20.71 6.82
C PRO A 273 15.43 19.51 7.41
N ALA A 274 15.35 19.41 8.74
CA ALA A 274 14.70 18.29 9.45
C ALA A 274 13.20 18.10 9.11
N GLN A 275 12.57 19.09 8.47
CA GLN A 275 11.18 19.05 7.99
C GLN A 275 11.02 18.33 6.64
N VAL A 276 12.13 18.01 5.95
CA VAL A 276 12.18 17.37 4.63
C VAL A 276 12.90 16.01 4.69
N ARG A 277 13.42 15.63 5.87
CA ARG A 277 14.05 14.33 6.11
C ARG A 277 13.05 13.26 6.52
#